data_AF-H5TET3-F1
#
_entry.id   AF-H5TET3-F1
#
_cell.length_a   1.000
_cell.length_b   1.000
_cell.length_c   1.000
_cell.angle_alpha   90.00
_cell.angle_beta   90.00
_cell.angle_gamma   90.00
#
_symmetry.space_group_name_H-M   'P 1'
#
loop_
_entity.id
_entity.type
_entity.pdbx_description
1 polymer ?
#
loop_
_entity_poly.entity_id
_entity_poly.type
_entity_poly.pdbx_seq_one_letter_code
_entity_poly.pdbx_strand_id
1 'polypeptide(L)'
;MYRELNEEVGLTQKDVKIEAVSRSWLRYKLPKRLVRKGTDPVCIGQKQKWFLLSLTCKESDVDLAATGHPEFDDWRWVSYWYPIRNVVSFKRDVYRRMMKEFMPFVMPITKCTPLPPRRNRNKHRHTKT
;
A
#
# COMPACT_ATOMS: atom_id res chain seq x y z
N MET A 1 -7.63 13.68 0.70
CA MET A 1 -6.96 12.53 1.34
C MET A 1 -7.69 12.18 2.62
N TYR A 2 -7.57 12.93 3.72
CA TYR A 2 -8.30 12.60 4.97
C TYR A 2 -9.83 12.55 4.79
N ARG A 3 -10.40 13.41 3.93
CA ARG A 3 -11.82 13.33 3.56
C ARG A 3 -12.19 11.96 2.97
N GLU A 4 -11.51 11.55 1.89
CA GLU A 4 -11.70 10.22 1.27
C GLU A 4 -11.46 9.07 2.26
N LEU A 5 -10.43 9.19 3.12
CA LEU A 5 -10.12 8.19 4.13
C LEU A 5 -11.29 8.00 5.10
N ASN A 6 -11.94 9.09 5.51
CA ASN A 6 -13.10 9.03 6.38
C ASN A 6 -14.35 8.55 5.65
N GLU A 7 -14.57 9.00 4.41
CA GLU A 7 -15.75 8.63 3.62
C GLU A 7 -15.75 7.14 3.23
N GLU A 8 -14.59 6.60 2.86
CA GLU A 8 -14.47 5.25 2.30
C GLU A 8 -13.98 4.18 3.30
N VAL A 9 -13.33 4.60 4.40
CA VAL A 9 -12.70 3.69 5.36
C VAL A 9 -13.12 3.99 6.81
N GLY A 10 -13.88 5.08 7.05
CA GLY A 10 -14.31 5.50 8.38
C GLY A 10 -13.20 6.11 9.26
N LEU A 11 -11.94 6.08 8.80
CA LEU A 11 -10.79 6.48 9.61
C LEU A 11 -10.53 7.99 9.57
N THR A 12 -10.05 8.52 10.68
CA THR A 12 -9.67 9.93 10.82
C THR A 12 -8.16 10.13 10.81
N GLN A 13 -7.72 11.39 10.85
CA GLN A 13 -6.30 11.72 10.93
C GLN A 13 -5.58 11.12 12.15
N LYS A 14 -6.31 10.82 13.24
CA LYS A 14 -5.71 10.27 14.47
C LYS A 14 -5.41 8.76 14.36
N ASP A 15 -6.06 8.10 13.41
CA ASP A 15 -6.05 6.65 13.25
C ASP A 15 -4.96 6.16 12.29
N VAL A 16 -4.30 7.11 11.62
CA VAL A 16 -3.25 6.85 10.64
C VAL A 16 -2.06 7.80 10.80
N LYS A 17 -0.89 7.33 10.39
CA LYS A 17 0.32 8.14 10.23
C LYS A 17 0.76 8.16 8.78
N ILE A 18 1.06 9.34 8.23
CA ILE A 18 1.62 9.47 6.88
C ILE A 18 3.11 9.10 6.93
N GLU A 19 3.49 8.05 6.22
CA GLU A 19 4.89 7.61 6.10
C GLU A 19 5.55 8.18 4.84
N ALA A 20 4.80 8.32 3.74
CA ALA A 20 5.31 8.88 2.51
C ALA A 20 4.20 9.51 1.65
N VAL A 21 4.60 10.39 0.74
CA VAL A 21 3.72 10.98 -0.27
C VAL A 21 4.42 10.90 -1.62
N SER A 22 3.68 10.57 -2.68
CA SER A 22 4.25 10.52 -4.03
C SER A 22 4.81 11.89 -4.43
N ARG A 23 6.05 11.91 -4.92
CA ARG A 23 6.78 13.13 -5.34
C ARG A 23 6.06 13.89 -6.44
N SER A 24 5.45 13.17 -7.37
CA SER A 24 4.79 13.75 -8.53
C SER A 24 3.37 13.22 -8.69
N TRP A 25 2.54 13.99 -9.38
CA TRP A 25 1.20 13.56 -9.73
C TRP A 25 1.24 12.45 -10.79
N LEU A 26 0.67 11.30 -10.44
CA LEU A 26 0.50 10.17 -11.34
C LEU A 26 -0.79 10.34 -12.13
N ARG A 27 -0.78 9.97 -13.41
CA ARG A 27 -1.92 10.14 -14.31
C ARG A 27 -2.22 8.84 -15.01
N TYR A 28 -3.50 8.54 -15.17
CA TYR A 28 -3.96 7.49 -16.07
C TYR A 28 -5.09 8.01 -16.94
N LYS A 29 -5.24 7.41 -18.11
CA LYS A 29 -6.36 7.66 -19.03
C LYS A 29 -7.39 6.56 -18.89
N LEU A 30 -8.66 6.94 -18.93
CA LEU A 30 -9.75 5.97 -18.99
C LEU A 30 -9.82 5.37 -20.40
N PRO A 31 -10.05 4.06 -20.54
CA PRO A 31 -10.44 3.47 -21.82
C PRO A 31 -11.67 4.19 -22.39
N LYS A 32 -11.72 4.41 -23.72
CA LYS A 32 -12.80 5.16 -24.38
C LYS A 32 -14.21 4.70 -23.98
N ARG A 33 -14.40 3.40 -23.75
CA ARG A 33 -15.68 2.80 -23.32
C ARG A 33 -16.14 3.20 -21.90
N LEU A 34 -15.22 3.63 -21.03
CA LEU A 34 -15.50 4.04 -19.65
C LEU A 34 -15.60 5.56 -19.50
N VAL A 35 -15.35 6.32 -20.58
CA VAL A 35 -15.50 7.78 -20.58
C VAL A 35 -17.00 8.10 -20.64
N ARG A 36 -17.51 8.77 -19.60
CA ARG A 36 -18.91 9.18 -19.53
C ARG A 36 -19.22 10.22 -20.60
N LYS A 37 -20.21 9.94 -21.45
CA LYS A 37 -20.73 10.88 -22.45
C LYS A 37 -21.69 11.86 -21.75
N GLY A 38 -21.68 13.13 -22.15
CA GLY A 38 -22.58 14.16 -21.58
C GLY A 38 -22.01 14.97 -20.42
N THR A 39 -20.71 14.87 -20.14
CA THR A 39 -19.99 15.82 -19.28
C THR A 39 -19.15 16.75 -20.15
N ASP A 40 -19.31 18.06 -19.96
CA ASP A 40 -18.51 19.08 -20.63
C ASP A 40 -17.82 19.94 -19.56
N PRO A 41 -16.49 19.89 -19.42
CA PRO A 41 -15.52 19.16 -20.25
C PRO A 41 -15.50 17.64 -20.01
N VAL A 42 -15.18 16.89 -21.06
CA VAL A 42 -15.09 15.42 -21.01
C VAL A 42 -13.95 14.99 -20.09
N CYS A 43 -14.29 14.23 -19.04
CA CYS A 43 -13.29 13.64 -18.15
C CYS A 43 -12.62 12.41 -18.79
N ILE A 44 -11.40 12.58 -19.28
CA ILE A 44 -10.63 11.53 -19.99
C ILE A 44 -9.78 10.63 -19.08
N GLY A 45 -9.73 10.91 -17.78
CA GLY A 45 -8.80 10.26 -16.86
C GLY A 45 -8.72 10.95 -15.51
N GLN A 46 -7.74 10.53 -14.71
CA GLN A 46 -7.51 11.13 -13.40
C GLN A 46 -6.04 11.47 -13.19
N LYS A 47 -5.82 12.52 -12.40
CA LYS A 47 -4.52 12.94 -11.87
C LYS A 47 -4.56 12.73 -10.36
N GLN A 48 -3.70 11.85 -9.87
CA GLN A 48 -3.73 11.37 -8.49
C GLN A 48 -2.40 11.65 -7.78
N LYS A 49 -2.50 12.03 -6.51
CA LYS A 49 -1.37 12.12 -5.58
C LYS A 49 -1.59 11.05 -4.52
N TRP A 50 -0.59 10.19 -4.34
CA TRP A 50 -0.69 9.02 -3.47
C TRP A 50 -0.04 9.29 -2.12
N PHE A 51 -0.59 8.67 -1.09
CA PHE A 51 -0.13 8.76 0.29
C PHE A 51 0.03 7.34 0.82
N LEU A 52 1.19 7.06 1.43
CA LEU A 52 1.43 5.84 2.18
C LEU A 52 1.08 6.12 3.64
N LEU A 53 0.12 5.34 4.15
CA LEU A 53 -0.36 5.46 5.51
C LEU A 53 0.03 4.20 6.29
N SER A 54 0.46 4.39 7.53
CA SER A 54 0.56 3.35 8.54
C SER A 54 -0.68 3.43 9.43
N LEU A 55 -1.36 2.30 9.63
CA LEU A 55 -2.51 2.21 10.50
C LEU A 55 -2.04 2.22 11.97
N THR A 56 -2.56 3.13 12.78
CA THR A 56 -2.22 3.25 14.21
C THR A 56 -3.36 2.86 15.14
N CYS A 57 -4.59 2.76 14.62
CA CYS A 57 -5.76 2.25 15.33
C CYS A 57 -5.88 0.72 15.24
N LYS A 58 -6.96 0.16 15.79
CA LYS A 58 -7.26 -1.27 15.65
C LYS A 58 -7.93 -1.54 14.31
N GLU A 59 -7.76 -2.75 13.80
CA GLU A 59 -8.41 -3.18 12.55
C GLU A 59 -9.94 -3.15 12.64
N SER A 60 -10.50 -3.34 13.84
CA SER A 60 -11.94 -3.23 14.12
C SER A 60 -12.49 -1.82 13.94
N ASP A 61 -11.63 -0.80 13.90
CA ASP A 61 -12.04 0.60 13.78
C ASP A 61 -12.22 1.00 12.30
N VAL A 62 -11.89 0.11 11.36
CA VAL A 62 -12.16 0.30 9.92
C VAL A 62 -13.63 0.05 9.64
N ASP A 63 -14.33 1.09 9.20
CA ASP A 63 -15.74 1.04 8.83
C ASP A 63 -15.92 1.49 7.38
N LEU A 64 -16.14 0.52 6.48
CA LEU A 64 -16.39 0.77 5.07
C LEU A 64 -17.81 1.28 4.80
N ALA A 65 -18.73 1.13 5.76
CA ALA A 65 -20.13 1.51 5.65
C ALA A 65 -20.45 2.85 6.34
N ALA A 66 -19.41 3.63 6.67
CA ALA A 66 -19.55 4.91 7.35
C ALA A 66 -20.37 5.94 6.54
N THR A 67 -20.46 5.79 5.22
CA THR A 67 -21.23 6.66 4.33
C THR A 67 -22.35 5.90 3.60
N GLY A 68 -23.39 6.62 3.15
CA GLY A 68 -24.57 6.01 2.51
C GLY A 68 -24.33 5.44 1.10
N HIS A 69 -23.13 5.59 0.54
CA HIS A 69 -22.76 5.11 -0.79
C HIS A 69 -21.32 4.55 -0.77
N PRO A 70 -21.09 3.38 -0.16
CA PRO A 70 -19.74 2.84 0.03
C PRO A 70 -19.08 2.45 -1.31
N GLU A 71 -17.80 2.77 -1.50
CA GLU A 71 -17.00 2.26 -2.63
C GLU A 71 -16.57 0.79 -2.41
N PHE A 72 -16.45 0.36 -1.16
CA PHE A 72 -15.89 -0.95 -0.78
C PHE A 72 -16.86 -1.78 0.06
N ASP A 73 -16.97 -3.08 -0.27
CA ASP A 73 -17.78 -4.03 0.50
C ASP A 73 -16.97 -4.73 1.61
N ASP A 74 -15.68 -4.99 1.36
CA ASP A 74 -14.80 -5.73 2.27
C ASP A 74 -13.33 -5.35 2.03
N TRP A 75 -12.48 -5.62 3.02
CA TRP A 75 -11.06 -5.38 2.96
C TRP A 75 -10.25 -6.51 3.62
N ARG A 76 -9.02 -6.68 3.17
CA ARG A 76 -8.06 -7.59 3.80
C ARG A 76 -6.64 -7.13 3.59
N TRP A 77 -5.77 -7.46 4.52
CA TRP A 77 -4.33 -7.31 4.30
C TRP A 77 -3.84 -8.27 3.22
N VAL A 78 -3.00 -7.77 2.34
CA VAL A 78 -2.40 -8.53 1.23
C VAL A 78 -0.90 -8.28 1.17
N SER A 79 -0.16 -9.20 0.57
CA SER A 79 1.26 -9.00 0.31
C SER A 79 1.48 -7.75 -0.54
N TYR A 80 2.56 -7.01 -0.26
CA TYR A 80 2.82 -5.70 -0.87
C TYR A 80 2.63 -5.70 -2.38
N TRP A 81 3.17 -6.67 -3.13
CA TRP A 81 3.10 -6.69 -4.60
C TRP A 81 1.79 -7.23 -5.20
N TYR A 82 0.84 -7.69 -4.37
CA TYR A 82 -0.42 -8.28 -4.81
C TYR A 82 -1.33 -7.33 -5.62
N PRO A 83 -1.52 -6.04 -5.24
CA PRO A 83 -2.42 -5.14 -5.95
C PRO A 83 -2.06 -4.91 -7.43
N ILE A 84 -0.77 -4.91 -7.79
CA ILE A 84 -0.32 -4.69 -9.18
C ILE A 84 -0.90 -5.75 -10.13
N ARG A 85 -1.03 -6.99 -9.65
CA ARG A 85 -1.51 -8.10 -10.46
C ARG A 85 -3.03 -8.09 -10.63
N ASN A 86 -3.76 -7.61 -9.63
CA ASN A 86 -5.22 -7.71 -9.54
C ASN A 86 -5.97 -6.42 -9.88
N VAL A 87 -5.28 -5.27 -9.90
CA VAL A 87 -5.89 -3.99 -10.28
C VAL A 87 -6.28 -3.96 -11.77
N VAL A 88 -7.35 -3.24 -12.08
CA VAL A 88 -7.79 -2.97 -13.46
C VAL A 88 -6.63 -2.48 -14.35
N SER A 89 -6.61 -2.96 -15.59
CA SER A 89 -5.45 -2.86 -16.49
C SER A 89 -4.95 -1.42 -16.67
N PHE A 90 -5.84 -0.45 -16.83
CA PHE A 90 -5.49 0.95 -17.07
C PHE A 90 -4.90 1.68 -15.84
N LYS A 91 -5.03 1.12 -14.62
CA LYS A 91 -4.40 1.65 -13.40
C LYS A 91 -3.07 0.98 -13.07
N ARG A 92 -2.72 -0.15 -13.70
CA ARG A 92 -1.52 -0.96 -13.36
C ARG A 92 -0.22 -0.16 -13.34
N ASP A 93 -0.02 0.72 -14.31
CA ASP A 93 1.22 1.50 -14.41
C ASP A 93 1.35 2.55 -13.30
N VAL A 94 0.23 3.18 -12.92
CA VAL A 94 0.17 4.11 -11.78
C VAL A 94 0.51 3.37 -10.49
N TYR A 95 -0.11 2.20 -10.27
CA TYR A 95 0.18 1.35 -9.11
C TYR A 95 1.65 0.92 -9.08
N ARG A 96 2.19 0.42 -10.20
CA ARG A 96 3.60 0.00 -10.28
C ARG A 96 4.56 1.13 -9.91
N ARG A 97 4.32 2.35 -10.42
CA ARG A 97 5.16 3.52 -10.14
C ARG A 97 5.07 3.92 -8.66
N MET A 98 3.86 4.05 -8.14
CA MET A 98 3.60 4.41 -6.74
C MET A 98 4.24 3.40 -5.77
N MET A 99 4.04 2.11 -6.01
CA MET A 99 4.55 1.07 -5.12
C MET A 99 6.07 0.94 -5.19
N LYS A 100 6.68 1.13 -6.36
CA LYS A 100 8.14 1.20 -6.45
C LYS A 100 8.71 2.38 -5.65
N GLU A 101 8.01 3.51 -5.65
CA GLU A 101 8.40 4.71 -4.90
C GLU A 101 8.26 4.53 -3.39
N PHE A 102 7.23 3.79 -2.94
CA PHE A 102 6.95 3.55 -1.53
C PHE A 102 7.66 2.34 -0.92
N MET A 103 8.22 1.45 -1.75
CA MET A 103 8.95 0.25 -1.31
C MET A 103 9.99 0.51 -0.21
N PRO A 104 10.85 1.55 -0.28
CA PRO A 104 11.87 1.78 0.76
C PRO A 104 11.29 2.10 2.15
N PHE A 105 10.06 2.61 2.21
CA PHE A 105 9.39 2.96 3.46
C PHE A 105 8.66 1.76 4.08
N VAL A 106 8.19 0.83 3.25
CA VAL A 106 7.44 -0.37 3.70
C VAL A 106 8.38 -1.52 4.02
N MET A 107 9.44 -1.68 3.24
CA MET A 107 10.47 -2.71 3.43
C MET A 107 11.78 -2.00 3.72
N PRO A 108 12.01 -1.55 4.97
CA PRO A 108 13.33 -1.07 5.34
C PRO A 108 14.31 -2.21 5.09
N ILE A 109 15.31 -1.96 4.23
CA ILE A 109 16.40 -2.90 4.02
C ILE A 109 17.01 -3.11 5.40
N THR A 110 16.70 -4.25 6.02
CA THR A 110 17.38 -4.70 7.23
C THR A 110 18.86 -4.64 6.90
N LYS A 111 19.59 -3.71 7.52
CA LYS A 111 21.06 -3.76 7.48
C LYS A 111 21.41 -5.18 7.92
N CYS A 112 21.99 -5.97 7.01
CA CYS A 112 22.53 -7.28 7.34
C CYS A 112 23.42 -7.09 8.57
N THR A 113 22.93 -7.51 9.72
CA THR A 113 23.76 -7.62 10.90
C THR A 113 24.65 -8.82 10.60
N PRO A 114 25.99 -8.67 10.53
CA PRO A 114 26.85 -9.80 10.24
C PRO A 114 26.54 -10.91 11.25
N LEU A 115 26.24 -12.11 10.75
CA LEU A 115 26.03 -13.28 11.60
C LEU A 115 27.27 -13.45 12.50
N PRO A 116 27.11 -13.68 13.81
CA PRO A 116 28.25 -13.92 14.68
C PRO A 116 29.01 -15.17 14.19
N PRO A 117 30.36 -15.17 14.27
CA PRO A 117 31.16 -16.27 13.78
C PRO A 117 30.74 -17.57 14.49
N ARG A 118 30.48 -18.59 13.68
CA ARG A 118 30.01 -19.91 14.11
C ARG A 118 31.08 -20.54 15.02
N ARG A 119 30.85 -20.52 16.34
CA ARG A 119 31.77 -21.08 17.34
C ARG A 119 31.95 -22.58 17.10
N ASN A 120 33.14 -22.97 16.65
CA ASN A 120 33.51 -24.35 16.39
C ASN A 120 33.50 -25.13 17.72
N ARG A 121 32.55 -26.05 17.88
CA ARG A 121 32.44 -26.89 19.08
C ARG A 121 33.43 -28.04 18.93
N ASN A 122 34.65 -27.83 19.44
CA ASN A 122 35.68 -28.88 19.52
C ASN A 122 35.11 -30.07 20.32
N LYS A 123 34.96 -31.22 19.66
CA LYS A 123 34.65 -32.50 20.29
C LYS A 123 35.85 -32.93 21.13
N HIS A 124 35.75 -32.79 22.44
CA HIS A 124 36.60 -33.54 23.38
C HIS A 124 36.30 -35.03 23.20
N ARG A 125 37.23 -35.75 22.59
CA ARG A 125 37.26 -37.22 22.58
C ARG A 125 37.87 -37.65 23.91
N HIS A 126 37.01 -38.04 24.85
CA HIS A 126 37.38 -38.83 26.02
C HIS A 126 37.11 -40.30 25.72
N THR A 127 38.15 -41.14 25.81
CA THR A 127 38.17 -42.56 26.23
C THR A 127 39.67 -42.87 26.41
N LYS A 128 40.27 -42.80 27.61
CA LYS A 128 40.29 -43.72 28.76
C LYS A 128 40.60 -45.19 28.39
N THR A 129 41.77 -45.61 28.88
CA THR A 129 42.29 -46.98 29.20
C THR A 129 42.38 -48.00 28.10
#